data_AF-A0A0M2RGR9-F1
#
_entry.id   AF-A0A0M2RGR9-F1
#
_cell.length_a   1.000
_cell.length_b   1.000
_cell.length_c   1.000
_cell.angle_alpha   90.00
_cell.angle_beta   90.00
_cell.angle_gamma   90.00
#
_symmetry.space_group_name_H-M   'P 1'
#
loop_
_entity.id
_entity.type
_entity.pdbx_description
1 polymer ?
#
loop_
_entity_poly.entity_id
_entity_poly.type
_entity_poly.pdbx_seq_one_letter_code
_entity_poly.pdbx_strand_id
1 'polypeptide(L)'
;MLTGTKIGLRARHADDIPILHAELWDDVVISSRSDSRPWRPLSPGAKDPRLGVDDVEPGHVRFSVVELDGGRLAGSATLWGIDDHNRSAHLGLMLRPSCRGKGYGSDVVALLCHYGFVVRGLRRLQLETLADNTAMLRAAERNGFVREGVLRSAAWVLGEFVDEVLLGLLVDEWQPRHDRVDHRS
;
A
#
# COMPACT_ATOMS: atom_id res chain seq x y z
N MET A 1 1.55 16.13 -4.06
CA MET A 1 1.81 14.81 -4.70
C MET A 1 3.23 14.41 -4.37
N LEU A 2 3.46 13.17 -3.93
CA LEU A 2 4.80 12.61 -3.76
C LEU A 2 5.22 11.95 -5.07
N THR A 3 6.48 12.11 -5.47
CA THR A 3 6.97 11.62 -6.77
C THR A 3 8.17 10.70 -6.56
N GLY A 4 8.08 9.49 -7.11
CA GLY A 4 9.17 8.51 -7.13
C GLY A 4 9.87 8.51 -8.48
N THR A 5 10.46 7.38 -8.84
CA THR A 5 11.15 7.26 -10.14
C THR A 5 10.17 7.08 -11.31
N LYS A 6 9.10 6.30 -11.11
CA LYS A 6 8.14 5.91 -12.16
C LYS A 6 6.69 6.20 -11.82
N ILE A 7 6.37 6.25 -10.52
CA ILE A 7 5.02 6.53 -10.05
C ILE A 7 5.00 7.76 -9.13
N GLY A 8 3.81 8.28 -8.90
CA GLY A 8 3.56 9.24 -7.83
C GLY A 8 2.36 8.84 -6.97
N LEU A 9 2.34 9.37 -5.75
CA LEU A 9 1.23 9.26 -4.82
C LEU A 9 0.51 10.60 -4.73
N ARG A 10 -0.79 10.60 -5.03
CA ARG A 10 -1.66 11.78 -4.87
C ARG A 10 -2.89 11.44 -4.06
N ALA A 11 -3.59 12.48 -3.63
CA ALA A 11 -4.93 12.35 -3.07
C ALA A 11 -5.81 11.53 -4.02
N ARG A 12 -6.67 10.69 -3.45
CA ARG A 12 -7.65 9.95 -4.24
C ARG A 12 -8.71 10.91 -4.76
N HIS A 13 -9.10 10.75 -6.01
CA HIS A 13 -10.18 11.52 -6.63
C HIS A 13 -11.42 10.64 -6.76
N ALA A 14 -12.60 11.28 -6.84
CA ALA A 14 -13.86 10.57 -7.04
C ALA A 14 -13.83 9.66 -8.27
N ASP A 15 -13.19 10.11 -9.36
CA ASP A 15 -13.08 9.38 -10.62
C ASP A 15 -12.15 8.17 -10.56
N ASP A 16 -11.28 8.07 -9.54
CA ASP A 16 -10.44 6.88 -9.34
C ASP A 16 -11.27 5.70 -8.81
N ILE A 17 -12.33 5.98 -8.06
CA ILE A 17 -13.07 4.98 -7.28
C ILE A 17 -13.66 3.88 -8.17
N PRO A 18 -14.37 4.18 -9.28
CA PRO A 18 -14.95 3.13 -10.11
C PRO A 18 -13.87 2.22 -10.71
N ILE A 19 -12.71 2.78 -11.09
CA ILE A 19 -11.59 2.02 -11.67
C ILE A 19 -10.95 1.12 -10.61
N LEU A 20 -10.66 1.66 -9.42
CA LEU A 20 -10.10 0.87 -8.33
C LEU A 20 -11.08 -0.22 -7.88
N HIS A 21 -12.38 0.07 -7.80
CA HIS A 21 -13.40 -0.92 -7.48
C HIS A 21 -13.38 -2.08 -8.47
N ALA A 22 -13.57 -1.78 -9.77
CA ALA A 22 -13.68 -2.80 -10.80
C ALA A 22 -12.42 -3.67 -10.93
N GLU A 23 -11.22 -3.08 -10.81
CA GLU A 23 -9.99 -3.80 -11.11
C GLU A 23 -9.25 -4.34 -9.89
N LEU A 24 -9.61 -3.92 -8.67
CA LEU A 24 -8.92 -4.33 -7.44
C LEU A 24 -9.84 -5.04 -6.44
N TRP A 25 -11.08 -4.59 -6.27
CA TRP A 25 -11.95 -5.03 -5.17
C TRP A 25 -13.12 -5.91 -5.60
N ASP A 26 -13.56 -5.83 -6.86
CA ASP A 26 -14.63 -6.67 -7.41
C ASP A 26 -14.16 -8.08 -7.83
N ASP A 27 -12.84 -8.30 -7.90
CA ASP A 27 -12.26 -9.62 -8.12
C ASP A 27 -12.10 -10.37 -6.78
N VAL A 28 -12.85 -11.47 -6.63
CA VAL A 28 -12.85 -12.29 -5.42
C VAL A 28 -11.46 -12.85 -5.08
N VAL A 29 -10.66 -13.24 -6.07
CA VAL A 29 -9.33 -13.82 -5.87
C VAL A 29 -8.37 -12.74 -5.38
N ILE A 30 -8.39 -11.56 -6.00
CA ILE A 30 -7.56 -10.42 -5.57
C ILE A 30 -7.97 -9.97 -4.17
N SER A 31 -9.27 -9.80 -3.92
CA SER A 31 -9.77 -9.34 -2.62
C SER A 31 -9.45 -10.34 -1.51
N SER A 32 -9.69 -11.65 -1.71
CA SER A 32 -9.39 -12.67 -0.71
C SER A 32 -7.90 -12.79 -0.37
N ARG A 33 -7.00 -12.25 -1.21
CA ARG A 33 -5.55 -12.27 -0.97
C ARG A 33 -4.98 -10.96 -0.44
N SER A 34 -5.80 -9.93 -0.31
CA SER A 34 -5.34 -8.57 -0.01
C SER A 34 -6.16 -7.85 1.05
N ASP A 35 -7.28 -8.41 1.49
CA ASP A 35 -8.12 -7.89 2.56
C ASP A 35 -8.39 -9.03 3.55
N SER A 36 -8.34 -8.72 4.84
CA SER A 36 -8.68 -9.67 5.91
C SER A 36 -10.19 -9.87 6.06
N ARG A 37 -11.00 -8.99 5.46
CA ARG A 37 -12.46 -9.12 5.46
C ARG A 37 -12.92 -10.09 4.36
N PRO A 38 -13.98 -10.86 4.60
CA PRO A 38 -14.60 -11.67 3.57
C PRO A 38 -15.02 -10.81 2.37
N TRP A 39 -14.71 -11.30 1.17
CA TRP A 39 -15.25 -10.69 -0.04
C TRP A 39 -16.77 -10.78 -0.02
N ARG A 40 -17.42 -9.72 -0.51
CA ARG A 40 -18.87 -9.67 -0.70
C ARG A 40 -19.16 -8.90 -2.00
N PRO A 41 -20.17 -9.32 -2.76
CA PRO A 41 -20.60 -8.54 -3.91
C PRO A 41 -21.17 -7.20 -3.46
N LEU A 42 -20.83 -6.13 -4.17
CA LEU A 42 -21.36 -4.80 -3.93
C LEU A 42 -22.33 -4.43 -5.05
N SER A 43 -23.54 -4.00 -4.68
CA SER A 43 -24.48 -3.45 -5.65
C SER A 43 -23.97 -2.11 -6.19
N PRO A 44 -24.31 -1.73 -7.44
CA PRO A 44 -24.00 -0.42 -7.97
C PRO A 44 -24.47 0.70 -7.02
N GLY A 45 -23.58 1.64 -6.70
CA GLY A 45 -23.87 2.76 -5.78
C GLY A 45 -23.80 2.43 -4.29
N ALA A 46 -23.48 1.19 -3.91
CA ALA A 46 -23.20 0.85 -2.51
C ALA A 46 -22.00 1.66 -1.99
N LYS A 47 -22.14 2.21 -0.78
CA LYS A 47 -21.04 2.87 -0.08
C LYS A 47 -20.15 1.81 0.57
N ASP A 48 -18.90 1.75 0.14
CA ASP A 48 -17.87 0.94 0.79
C ASP A 48 -16.79 1.86 1.39
N PRO A 49 -16.48 1.76 2.68
CA PRO A 49 -15.43 2.57 3.33
C PRO A 49 -14.05 2.46 2.67
N ARG A 50 -13.75 1.36 1.94
CA ARG A 50 -12.50 1.21 1.15
C ARG A 50 -12.41 2.22 0.02
N LEU A 51 -13.57 2.63 -0.50
CA LEU A 51 -13.76 3.45 -1.68
C LEU A 51 -13.89 4.94 -1.35
N GLY A 52 -13.76 5.36 -0.09
CA GLY A 52 -13.81 6.78 0.26
C GLY A 52 -12.75 7.61 -0.47
N VAL A 53 -13.12 8.85 -0.84
CA VAL A 53 -12.21 9.86 -1.40
C VAL A 53 -11.31 10.39 -0.29
N ASP A 54 -11.93 10.85 0.80
CA ASP A 54 -11.24 11.38 1.97
C ASP A 54 -11.19 10.34 3.08
N ASP A 55 -10.09 10.38 3.82
CA ASP A 55 -9.97 9.67 5.07
C ASP A 55 -10.74 10.43 6.14
N VAL A 56 -11.75 9.77 6.72
CA VAL A 56 -12.56 10.34 7.80
C VAL A 56 -11.89 10.11 9.17
N GLU A 57 -10.88 9.24 9.22
CA GLU A 57 -10.17 8.83 10.43
C GLU A 57 -8.72 9.31 10.41
N PRO A 58 -8.24 10.01 11.46
CA PRO A 58 -6.87 10.53 11.53
C PRO A 58 -5.76 9.47 11.41
N GLY A 59 -6.09 8.21 11.73
CA GLY A 59 -5.19 7.07 11.72
C GLY A 59 -5.05 6.35 10.38
N HIS A 60 -5.70 6.84 9.32
CA HIS A 60 -5.69 6.22 7.99
C HIS A 60 -5.38 7.28 6.94
N VAL A 61 -4.40 7.03 6.07
CA VAL A 61 -4.10 7.84 4.89
C VAL A 61 -4.17 6.99 3.63
N ARG A 62 -4.95 7.40 2.63
CA ARG A 62 -5.10 6.74 1.33
C ARG A 62 -4.52 7.59 0.20
N PHE A 63 -3.83 6.93 -0.72
CA PHE A 63 -3.30 7.54 -1.93
C PHE A 63 -3.76 6.77 -3.17
N SER A 64 -4.04 7.52 -4.23
CA SER A 64 -4.03 6.97 -5.59
C SER A 64 -2.59 6.92 -6.10
N VAL A 65 -2.20 5.77 -6.65
CA VAL A 65 -0.91 5.57 -7.32
C VAL A 65 -1.10 5.89 -8.78
N VAL A 66 -0.30 6.79 -9.34
CA VAL A 66 -0.35 7.16 -10.76
C VAL A 66 1.01 6.95 -11.42
N GLU A 67 1.04 6.50 -12.67
CA GLU A 67 2.25 6.51 -13.49
C GLU A 67 2.64 7.97 -13.77
N LEU A 68 3.92 8.30 -13.58
CA LEU A 68 4.43 9.63 -13.94
C LEU A 68 4.43 9.81 -15.46
N ASP A 69 4.67 8.73 -16.20
CA ASP A 69 4.49 8.69 -17.64
C ASP A 69 3.01 8.45 -17.98
N GLY A 70 2.36 9.46 -18.57
CA GLY A 70 0.98 9.38 -19.04
C GLY A 70 -0.11 9.52 -17.96
N GLY A 71 0.22 9.60 -16.67
CA GLY A 71 -0.76 9.91 -15.61
C GLY A 71 -1.77 8.80 -15.31
N ARG A 72 -1.59 7.60 -15.88
CA ARG A 72 -2.52 6.48 -15.72
C ARG A 72 -2.60 6.07 -14.25
N LEU A 73 -3.82 5.93 -13.72
CA LEU A 73 -4.05 5.35 -12.41
C LEU A 73 -3.50 3.92 -12.38
N ALA A 74 -2.51 3.65 -11.54
CA ALA A 74 -1.84 2.36 -11.43
C ALA A 74 -2.34 1.52 -10.25
N GLY A 75 -3.00 2.13 -9.26
CA GLY A 75 -3.52 1.41 -8.11
C GLY A 75 -3.76 2.31 -6.90
N SER A 76 -3.72 1.70 -5.72
CA SER A 76 -3.92 2.35 -4.43
C SER A 76 -2.75 2.06 -3.50
N ALA A 77 -2.43 3.01 -2.63
CA ALA A 77 -1.46 2.88 -1.55
C ALA A 77 -2.05 3.44 -0.26
N THR A 78 -1.65 2.93 0.89
CA THR A 78 -2.23 3.37 2.16
C THR A 78 -1.23 3.24 3.31
N LEU A 79 -1.32 4.17 4.26
CA LEU A 79 -0.84 4.01 5.62
C LEU A 79 -2.06 3.87 6.54
N TRP A 80 -2.03 2.95 7.50
CA TRP A 80 -3.09 2.80 8.50
C TRP A 80 -2.54 2.43 9.87
N GLY A 81 -3.42 2.45 10.88
CA GLY A 81 -3.02 2.17 12.25
C GLY A 81 -1.96 3.15 12.74
N ILE A 82 -2.06 4.42 12.32
CA ILE A 82 -1.07 5.43 12.67
C ILE A 82 -1.23 5.75 14.16
N ASP A 83 -0.19 5.42 14.90
CA ASP A 83 -0.05 5.69 16.32
C ASP A 83 0.93 6.84 16.49
N ASP A 84 0.42 8.03 16.80
CA ASP A 84 1.26 9.22 16.98
C ASP A 84 2.04 9.19 18.31
N HIS A 85 1.61 8.40 19.30
CA HIS A 85 2.33 8.24 20.56
C HIS A 85 3.56 7.35 20.39
N ASN A 86 3.35 6.14 19.84
CA ASN A 86 4.42 5.18 19.58
C ASN A 86 5.17 5.46 18.27
N ARG A 87 4.66 6.41 17.47
CA ARG A 87 5.21 6.85 16.18
C ARG A 87 5.38 5.67 15.22
N SER A 88 4.32 4.90 15.04
CA SER A 88 4.31 3.74 14.15
C SER A 88 3.10 3.72 13.22
N ALA A 89 3.23 3.06 12.07
CA ALA A 89 2.11 2.80 11.17
C ALA A 89 2.35 1.54 10.34
N HIS A 90 1.26 0.98 9.83
CA HIS A 90 1.31 -0.03 8.79
C HIS A 90 1.29 0.63 7.41
N LEU A 91 1.87 -0.03 6.41
CA LEU A 91 1.79 0.38 5.02
C LEU A 91 1.36 -0.76 4.10
N GLY A 92 0.79 -0.41 2.96
CA GLY A 92 0.30 -1.38 2.00
C GLY A 92 -0.09 -0.75 0.68
N LEU A 93 -0.23 -1.59 -0.34
CA LEU A 93 -0.56 -1.17 -1.68
C LEU A 93 -1.27 -2.27 -2.45
N MET A 94 -2.02 -1.86 -3.46
CA MET A 94 -2.60 -2.75 -4.44
C MET A 94 -2.47 -2.13 -5.82
N LEU A 95 -1.80 -2.85 -6.72
CA LEU A 95 -1.60 -2.42 -8.10
C LEU A 95 -2.58 -3.14 -9.03
N ARG A 96 -3.10 -2.38 -9.99
CA ARG A 96 -3.91 -2.91 -11.10
C ARG A 96 -3.14 -4.00 -11.83
N PRO A 97 -3.78 -5.09 -12.28
CA PRO A 97 -3.11 -6.20 -12.95
C PRO A 97 -2.18 -5.75 -14.10
N SER A 98 -2.64 -4.82 -14.93
CA SER A 98 -1.90 -4.23 -16.07
C SER A 98 -0.66 -3.41 -15.67
N CYS A 99 -0.51 -3.09 -14.39
CA CYS A 99 0.58 -2.27 -13.84
C CYS A 99 1.58 -3.09 -13.00
N ARG A 100 1.37 -4.41 -12.84
CA ARG A 100 2.27 -5.30 -12.11
C ARG A 100 3.52 -5.65 -12.94
N GLY A 101 4.59 -6.09 -12.27
CA GLY A 101 5.85 -6.50 -12.92
C GLY A 101 6.74 -5.36 -13.46
N LYS A 102 6.31 -4.09 -13.37
CA LYS A 102 7.03 -2.92 -13.90
C LYS A 102 7.98 -2.23 -12.92
N GLY A 103 8.09 -2.76 -11.71
CA GLY A 103 8.85 -2.19 -10.59
C GLY A 103 8.08 -1.17 -9.74
N TYR A 104 6.82 -0.86 -10.07
CA TYR A 104 6.02 0.14 -9.35
C TYR A 104 5.82 -0.17 -7.88
N GLY A 105 5.68 -1.45 -7.50
CA GLY A 105 5.46 -1.80 -6.09
C GLY A 105 6.61 -1.36 -5.18
N SER A 106 7.85 -1.54 -5.64
CA SER A 106 9.05 -1.08 -4.92
C SER A 106 9.10 0.44 -4.80
N ASP A 107 8.67 1.15 -5.85
CA ASP A 107 8.66 2.62 -5.90
C ASP A 107 7.55 3.20 -5.00
N VAL A 108 6.38 2.56 -4.95
CA VAL A 108 5.30 2.89 -4.01
C VAL A 108 5.75 2.70 -2.57
N VAL A 109 6.37 1.56 -2.23
CA VAL A 109 6.90 1.33 -0.86
C VAL A 109 7.91 2.40 -0.48
N ALA A 110 8.81 2.79 -1.39
CA ALA A 110 9.78 3.86 -1.14
C ALA A 110 9.10 5.19 -0.80
N LEU A 111 8.04 5.56 -1.54
CA LEU A 111 7.30 6.80 -1.28
C LEU A 111 6.49 6.75 0.01
N LEU A 112 5.91 5.60 0.36
CA LEU A 112 5.24 5.42 1.65
C LEU A 112 6.24 5.50 2.82
N CYS A 113 7.46 4.99 2.64
CA CYS A 113 8.55 5.16 3.61
C CYS A 113 8.91 6.64 3.79
N HIS A 114 9.11 7.36 2.69
CA HIS A 114 9.38 8.80 2.73
C HIS A 114 8.24 9.56 3.43
N TYR A 115 6.99 9.26 3.09
CA TYR A 115 5.84 9.88 3.75
C TYR A 115 5.81 9.58 5.25
N GLY A 116 5.98 8.32 5.64
CA GLY A 116 5.97 7.90 7.05
C GLY A 116 7.10 8.53 7.87
N PHE A 117 8.34 8.43 7.40
CA PHE A 117 9.50 8.88 8.17
C PHE A 117 9.74 10.39 8.08
N VAL A 118 9.62 10.99 6.90
CA VAL A 118 9.96 12.41 6.68
C VAL A 118 8.77 13.32 6.94
N VAL A 119 7.60 13.00 6.36
CA VAL A 119 6.43 13.89 6.44
C VAL A 119 5.68 13.69 7.76
N ARG A 120 5.49 12.44 8.19
CA ARG A 120 4.77 12.09 9.43
C ARG A 120 5.67 11.96 10.65
N GLY A 121 6.99 11.94 10.47
CA GLY A 121 7.94 11.84 11.59
C GLY A 121 7.79 10.54 12.37
N LEU A 122 7.38 9.44 11.74
CA LEU A 122 7.25 8.14 12.39
C LEU A 122 8.64 7.56 12.72
N ARG A 123 8.71 6.72 13.75
CA ARG A 123 9.91 5.96 14.13
C ARG A 123 9.97 4.59 13.46
N ARG A 124 8.80 4.01 13.15
CA ARG A 124 8.68 2.65 12.63
C ARG A 124 7.58 2.55 11.57
N LEU A 125 7.87 1.80 10.52
CA LEU A 125 6.86 1.33 9.57
C LEU A 125 6.85 -0.19 9.57
N GLN A 126 5.67 -0.76 9.38
CA GLN A 126 5.48 -2.21 9.30
C GLN A 126 4.50 -2.58 8.21
N LEU A 127 4.54 -3.84 7.79
CA LEU A 127 3.56 -4.41 6.88
C LEU A 127 3.48 -5.91 7.05
N GLU A 128 2.31 -6.44 6.72
CA GLU A 128 2.00 -7.85 6.70
C GLU A 128 1.61 -8.26 5.29
N THR A 129 2.04 -9.44 4.88
CA THR A 129 1.65 -10.02 3.60
C THR A 129 1.66 -11.53 3.66
N LEU A 130 0.85 -12.18 2.83
CA LEU A 130 0.89 -13.63 2.66
C LEU A 130 2.33 -14.11 2.37
N ALA A 131 2.71 -15.24 2.96
CA ALA A 131 4.05 -15.81 2.83
C ALA A 131 4.43 -16.16 1.38
N ASP A 132 3.43 -16.42 0.53
CA ASP A 132 3.60 -16.71 -0.89
C ASP A 132 3.62 -15.44 -1.78
N ASN A 133 3.39 -14.24 -1.21
CA ASN A 133 3.42 -12.97 -1.94
C ASN A 133 4.85 -12.48 -2.15
N THR A 134 5.60 -13.23 -2.96
CA THR A 134 7.01 -12.94 -3.28
C THR A 134 7.23 -11.56 -3.88
N ALA A 135 6.24 -10.98 -4.57
CA ALA A 135 6.33 -9.64 -5.14
C ALA A 135 6.38 -8.56 -4.05
N MET A 136 5.50 -8.65 -3.04
CA MET A 136 5.48 -7.70 -1.93
C MET A 136 6.70 -7.88 -1.03
N LEU A 137 7.07 -9.12 -0.70
CA LEU A 137 8.26 -9.42 0.10
C LEU A 137 9.52 -8.79 -0.52
N ARG A 138 9.73 -8.99 -1.83
CA ARG A 138 10.87 -8.38 -2.54
C ARG A 138 10.79 -6.85 -2.57
N ALA A 139 9.59 -6.27 -2.70
CA ALA A 139 9.43 -4.81 -2.71
C ALA A 139 9.76 -4.19 -1.35
N ALA A 140 9.35 -4.84 -0.25
CA ALA A 140 9.66 -4.44 1.11
C ALA A 140 11.16 -4.58 1.42
N GLU A 141 11.73 -5.77 1.18
CA GLU A 141 13.15 -6.06 1.46
C GLU A 141 14.10 -5.13 0.69
N ARG A 142 13.77 -4.78 -0.56
CA ARG A 142 14.55 -3.80 -1.35
C ARG A 142 14.55 -2.39 -0.76
N ASN A 143 13.55 -2.06 0.05
CA ASN A 143 13.44 -0.79 0.75
C ASN A 143 13.98 -0.87 2.20
N GLY A 144 14.64 -1.98 2.55
CA GLY A 144 15.31 -2.15 3.84
C GLY A 144 14.47 -2.84 4.91
N PHE A 145 13.22 -3.24 4.62
CA PHE A 145 12.41 -3.97 5.58
C PHE A 145 13.05 -5.31 5.93
N VAL A 146 12.99 -5.67 7.20
CA VAL A 146 13.45 -6.94 7.74
C VAL A 146 12.24 -7.79 8.12
N ARG A 147 12.33 -9.11 7.90
CA ARG A 147 11.32 -10.07 8.37
C ARG A 147 11.48 -10.26 9.87
N GLU A 148 10.41 -10.03 10.61
CA GLU A 148 10.41 -10.09 12.08
C GLU A 148 9.69 -11.32 12.62
N GLY A 149 8.78 -11.91 11.83
CA GLY A 149 8.04 -13.09 12.25
C GLY A 149 7.15 -13.66 11.16
N VAL A 150 6.56 -14.82 11.47
CA VAL A 150 5.55 -15.49 10.67
C VAL A 150 4.34 -15.77 11.55
N LEU A 151 3.18 -15.27 11.16
CA LEU A 151 1.90 -15.63 11.75
C LEU A 151 1.36 -16.87 11.02
N ARG A 152 1.41 -18.03 11.69
CA ARG A 152 0.96 -19.30 11.11
C ARG A 152 -0.56 -19.31 10.97
N SER A 153 -1.05 -19.71 9.81
CA SER A 153 -2.48 -19.85 9.50
C SER A 153 -3.30 -18.58 9.81
N ALA A 154 -2.75 -17.40 9.52
CA ALA A 154 -3.33 -16.12 9.89
C ALA A 154 -4.36 -15.59 8.88
N ALA A 155 -4.22 -15.93 7.60
CA ALA A 155 -5.09 -15.43 6.53
C ALA A 155 -5.98 -16.53 5.96
N TRP A 156 -7.29 -16.28 5.88
CA TRP A 156 -8.22 -17.14 5.14
C TRP A 156 -8.26 -16.74 3.67
N VAL A 157 -7.70 -17.59 2.80
CA VAL A 157 -7.63 -17.34 1.36
C VAL A 157 -8.30 -18.48 0.62
N LEU A 158 -9.46 -18.20 0.00
CA LEU A 158 -10.14 -19.11 -0.93
C LEU A 158 -10.29 -20.58 -0.46
N GLY A 159 -10.59 -20.80 0.82
CA GLY A 159 -10.84 -22.15 1.34
C GLY A 159 -9.72 -22.73 2.19
N GLU A 160 -8.58 -22.06 2.29
CA GLU A 160 -7.44 -22.51 3.11
C GLU A 160 -6.87 -21.38 3.97
N PHE A 161 -6.24 -21.76 5.08
CA PHE A 161 -5.46 -20.81 5.89
C PHE A 161 -4.02 -20.76 5.38
N VAL A 162 -3.53 -19.54 5.15
CA VAL A 162 -2.18 -19.25 4.68
C VAL A 162 -1.44 -18.45 5.74
N ASP A 163 -0.12 -18.67 5.83
CA ASP A 163 0.76 -17.93 6.72
C ASP A 163 0.95 -16.48 6.24
N GLU A 164 1.11 -15.56 7.18
CA GLU A 164 1.52 -14.17 6.91
C GLU A 164 2.92 -13.92 7.44
N VAL A 165 3.68 -13.09 6.73
CA VAL A 165 5.01 -12.63 7.16
C VAL A 165 4.89 -11.20 7.65
N LEU A 166 5.43 -10.96 8.85
CA LEU A 166 5.56 -9.64 9.45
C LEU A 166 6.89 -9.03 9.02
N LEU A 167 6.86 -7.80 8.51
CA LEU A 167 8.05 -7.04 8.17
C LEU A 167 8.04 -5.67 8.84
N GLY A 168 9.21 -5.25 9.33
CA GLY A 168 9.40 -3.95 9.98
C GLY A 168 10.59 -3.20 9.40
N LEU A 169 10.53 -1.87 9.49
CA LEU A 169 11.63 -0.97 9.16
C LEU A 169 11.68 0.17 10.19
N LEU A 170 12.83 0.35 10.81
CA LEU A 170 13.07 1.48 11.71
C LEU A 170 13.66 2.66 10.93
N VAL A 171 13.34 3.88 11.38
CA VAL A 171 13.85 5.11 10.75
C VAL A 171 15.38 5.18 10.75
N ASP A 172 16.03 4.63 11.78
CA ASP A 172 17.50 4.64 11.93
C ASP A 172 18.18 3.67 10.94
N GLU A 173 17.43 2.71 10.38
CA GLU A 173 17.89 1.73 9.39
C GLU A 173 17.52 2.15 7.95
N TRP A 174 16.60 3.11 7.82
CA TRP A 174 16.08 3.55 6.54
C TRP A 174 17.10 4.38 5.78
N GLN A 175 17.43 3.94 4.57
CA GLN A 175 18.24 4.68 3.63
C GLN A 175 17.33 5.32 2.57
N PRO A 176 17.16 6.66 2.57
CA PRO A 176 16.34 7.31 1.56
C PRO A 176 16.95 7.06 0.18
N ARG A 177 16.11 6.68 -0.80
CA ARG A 177 16.55 6.63 -2.19
C ARG A 177 16.89 8.05 -2.64
N HIS A 178 18.17 8.31 -2.88
CA HIS A 178 18.67 9.56 -3.43
C HIS A 178 18.40 9.66 -4.94
N ASP A 179 17.14 9.53 -5.36
CA ASP A 179 16.73 9.79 -6.73
C ASP A 179 15.98 11.13 -6.75
N ARG A 180 16.74 12.22 -6.95
CA ARG A 180 16.36 13.64 -7.13
C ARG A 180 14.89 13.99 -6.81
N VAL A 181 14.67 14.50 -5.60
CA VAL A 181 13.54 15.41 -5.34
C VAL A 181 13.97 16.80 -5.80
N ASP A 182 13.85 17.07 -7.11
CA ASP A 182 13.99 18.44 -7.63
C ASP A 182 12.74 19.22 -7.20
N HIS A 183 12.80 19.84 -6.02
CA HIS A 183 11.87 20.87 -5.61
C HIS A 183 12.18 22.13 -6.43
N ARG A 184 11.62 22.22 -7.64
CA ARG A 184 11.53 23.52 -8.31
C ARG A 184 10.33 24.27 -7.76
N SER A 185 10.70 25.43 -7.20
CA SER A 185 9.91 26.49 -6.57
C SER A 185 8.81 27.04 -7.47
#